data_AF-A0A1V5IF83-F1
#
_entry.id   AF-A0A1V5IF83-F1
#
_cell.length_a   1.000
_cell.length_b   1.000
_cell.length_c   1.000
_cell.angle_alpha   90.00
_cell.angle_beta   90.00
_cell.angle_gamma   90.00
#
_symmetry.space_group_name_H-M   'P 1'
#
loop_
_entity.id
_entity.type
_entity.pdbx_description
1 polymer ?
#
loop_
_entity_poly.entity_id
_entity_poly.type
_entity_poly.pdbx_seq_one_letter_code
_entity_poly.pdbx_strand_id
1 'polypeptide(L)'
;MLLPQSDIPLESMLEEKRSLEFKDEENIYLLNISELISKGGIEPLEYAHGKVRVLLTNNNEVEYMKKVREELYQSALEKNLIVYHREK
;
A
#
# COMPACT_ATOMS: atom_id res chain seq x y z
N MET A 1 9.31 -7.51 22.98
CA MET A 1 9.20 -8.99 23.02
C MET A 1 10.52 -9.55 22.53
N LEU A 2 11.28 -10.22 23.41
CA LEU A 2 12.49 -10.94 23.03
C LEU A 2 12.07 -12.39 22.76
N LEU A 3 12.27 -12.87 21.54
CA LEU A 3 12.11 -14.29 21.23
C LEU A 3 13.17 -15.09 22.02
N PRO A 4 12.88 -16.34 22.43
CA PRO A 4 13.86 -17.17 23.09
C PRO A 4 15.08 -17.33 22.21
N GLN A 5 16.28 -17.19 22.80
CA GLN A 5 17.52 -17.38 22.06
C GLN A 5 17.70 -18.87 21.80
N SER A 6 17.42 -19.27 20.56
CA SER A 6 17.69 -20.60 20.03
C SER A 6 18.97 -20.57 19.21
N ASP A 7 19.75 -21.65 19.27
CA ASP A 7 20.94 -21.82 18.42
C ASP A 7 20.58 -22.03 16.93
N ILE A 8 19.29 -22.24 16.63
CA ILE A 8 18.75 -22.44 15.29
C ILE A 8 18.30 -21.08 14.73
N PRO A 9 18.62 -20.76 13.46
CA PRO A 9 18.13 -19.58 12.78
C PRO A 9 16.61 -19.49 12.86
N LEU A 10 16.09 -18.30 13.19
CA LEU A 10 14.67 -18.06 13.38
C LEU A 10 13.88 -18.46 12.12
N GLU A 11 14.38 -18.17 10.92
CA GLU A 11 13.70 -18.54 9.68
C GLU A 11 13.44 -20.06 9.59
N SER A 12 14.43 -20.88 9.92
CA SER A 12 14.30 -22.34 9.89
C SER A 12 13.32 -22.87 10.94
N MET A 13 13.27 -22.25 12.12
CA MET A 13 12.28 -22.61 13.15
C MET A 13 10.85 -22.27 12.74
N LEU A 14 10.67 -21.12 12.09
CA LEU A 14 9.34 -20.66 11.65
C LEU A 14 8.82 -21.44 10.43
N GLU A 15 9.73 -21.96 9.60
CA GLU A 15 9.37 -22.88 8.51
C GLU A 15 8.84 -24.22 9.05
N GLU A 16 9.45 -24.77 10.10
CA GLU A 16 9.07 -26.07 10.67
C GLU A 16 7.83 -25.98 11.55
N LYS A 17 7.69 -24.90 12.34
CA LYS A 17 6.56 -24.72 13.27
C LYS A 17 6.02 -23.29 13.24
N ARG A 18 4.87 -23.12 12.56
CA ARG A 18 4.17 -21.83 12.42
C ARG A 18 3.47 -21.34 13.69
N SER A 19 3.27 -22.20 14.69
CA SER A 19 2.67 -21.84 15.97
C SER A 19 3.67 -22.03 17.11
N LEU A 20 3.97 -20.96 17.83
CA LEU A 20 4.88 -20.94 18.96
C LEU A 20 4.08 -20.68 20.24
N GLU A 21 4.36 -21.48 21.25
CA GLU A 21 3.85 -21.28 22.60
C GLU A 21 5.04 -20.95 23.50
N PHE A 22 4.92 -19.89 24.28
CA PHE A 22 5.93 -19.45 25.23
C PHE A 22 5.28 -19.17 26.58
N LYS A 23 5.99 -19.45 27.67
CA LYS A 23 5.50 -19.24 29.02
C LYS A 23 6.59 -18.57 29.86
N ASP A 24 6.23 -17.53 30.59
CA ASP A 24 7.04 -16.97 31.67
C ASP A 24 6.46 -17.36 33.04
N GLU A 25 7.00 -16.82 34.12
CA GLU A 25 6.58 -17.17 35.49
C GLU A 25 5.10 -16.86 35.75
N GLU A 26 4.50 -15.91 35.02
CA GLU A 26 3.17 -15.38 35.30
C GLU A 26 2.18 -15.48 34.11
N ASN A 27 2.65 -15.69 32.88
CA ASN A 27 1.89 -15.57 31.65
C ASN A 27 2.22 -16.64 30.60
N ILE A 28 1.26 -16.92 29.72
CA ILE A 28 1.42 -17.78 28.54
C ILE A 28 1.12 -16.95 27.28
N TYR A 29 2.01 -17.01 26.31
CA TYR A 29 1.95 -16.34 25.03
C TYR A 29 1.80 -17.38 23.91
N LEU A 30 0.79 -17.20 23.07
CA LEU A 30 0.59 -18.00 21.86
C LEU A 30 0.78 -17.10 20.64
N LEU A 31 1.78 -17.42 19.83
CA LEU A 31 2.06 -16.75 18.57
C LEU A 31 1.72 -17.71 17.43
N ASN A 32 0.77 -17.33 16.58
CA ASN A 32 0.47 -18.06 15.35
C ASN A 32 0.87 -17.23 14.15
N ILE A 33 1.75 -17.78 13.31
CA ILE A 33 2.23 -17.14 12.09
C ILE A 33 1.43 -17.66 10.91
N SER A 34 0.50 -16.84 10.42
CA SER A 34 -0.35 -17.17 9.28
C SER A 34 0.45 -17.34 7.99
N GLU A 35 1.40 -16.41 7.75
CA GLU A 35 2.17 -16.33 6.51
C GLU A 35 3.57 -15.80 6.79
N LEU A 36 4.57 -16.41 6.15
CA LEU A 36 5.97 -15.98 6.18
C LEU A 36 6.35 -15.56 4.77
N ILE A 37 6.78 -14.31 4.61
CA ILE A 37 7.14 -13.75 3.30
C ILE A 37 8.64 -13.46 3.30
N SER A 38 9.33 -14.07 2.35
CA SER A 38 10.74 -13.83 2.13
C SER A 38 11.00 -12.41 1.63
N LYS A 39 12.20 -11.90 1.87
CA LYS A 39 12.58 -10.57 1.41
C LYS A 39 12.47 -10.48 -0.12
N GLY A 40 11.71 -9.50 -0.60
CA GLY A 40 11.42 -9.33 -2.03
C GLY A 40 10.20 -10.12 -2.53
N GLY A 41 9.51 -10.85 -1.64
CA GLY A 41 8.21 -11.46 -1.92
C GLY A 41 7.10 -10.41 -2.10
N ILE A 42 5.96 -10.88 -2.60
CA ILE A 42 4.77 -10.04 -2.82
C ILE A 42 4.18 -9.67 -1.46
N GLU A 43 3.91 -8.38 -1.25
CA GLU A 43 3.28 -7.87 -0.03
C GLU A 43 1.87 -8.47 0.11
N PRO A 44 1.46 -8.93 1.32
CA PRO A 44 0.12 -9.46 1.50
C PRO A 44 -0.93 -8.39 1.20
N LEU A 45 -2.07 -8.84 0.67
CA LEU A 45 -3.15 -7.96 0.24
C LEU A 45 -3.60 -7.00 1.35
N GLU A 46 -3.68 -7.46 2.60
CA GLU A 46 -4.10 -6.63 3.74
C GLU A 46 -3.23 -5.39 3.94
N TYR A 47 -1.93 -5.50 3.66
CA TYR A 47 -0.97 -4.40 3.78
C TYR A 47 -0.87 -3.58 2.49
N ALA A 48 -0.97 -4.24 1.33
CA ALA A 48 -0.95 -3.58 0.03
C ALA A 48 -2.22 -2.79 -0.26
N HIS A 49 -3.38 -3.19 0.28
CA HIS A 49 -4.70 -2.63 -0.04
C HIS A 49 -4.76 -1.12 0.17
N GLY A 50 -4.22 -0.62 1.29
CA GLY A 50 -4.18 0.82 1.56
C GLY A 50 -3.39 1.59 0.50
N LYS A 51 -2.23 1.06 0.09
CA LYS A 51 -1.37 1.67 -0.94
C LYS A 51 -2.05 1.64 -2.31
N VAL A 52 -2.63 0.50 -2.69
CA VAL A 52 -3.36 0.34 -3.95
C VAL A 52 -4.52 1.34 -4.04
N ARG A 53 -5.29 1.50 -2.96
CA ARG A 53 -6.39 2.46 -2.92
C ARG A 53 -5.91 3.89 -3.17
N VAL A 54 -4.83 4.31 -2.51
CA VAL A 54 -4.28 5.66 -2.70
C VAL A 54 -3.83 5.88 -4.15
N LEU A 55 -3.14 4.90 -4.74
CA LEU A 55 -2.70 4.99 -6.13
C LEU A 55 -3.88 5.12 -7.10
N LEU A 56 -4.94 4.33 -6.91
CA LEU A 56 -6.14 4.39 -7.73
C LEU A 56 -6.87 5.73 -7.58
N THR A 57 -7.02 6.23 -6.35
CA THR A 57 -7.67 7.53 -6.10
C THR A 57 -6.89 8.66 -6.78
N ASN A 58 -5.57 8.71 -6.61
CA ASN A 58 -4.74 9.74 -7.23
C ASN A 58 -4.84 9.71 -8.76
N ASN A 59 -4.83 8.53 -9.37
CA ASN A 59 -4.95 8.41 -10.82
C ASN A 59 -6.30 8.96 -11.31
N ASN A 60 -7.39 8.58 -10.64
CA ASN A 60 -8.74 9.05 -10.98
C ASN A 60 -8.87 10.57 -10.84
N GLU A 61 -8.28 11.17 -9.81
CA GLU A 61 -8.27 12.62 -9.62
C GLU A 61 -7.54 13.35 -10.76
N VAL A 62 -6.38 12.83 -11.18
CA VAL A 62 -5.61 13.40 -12.29
C VAL A 62 -6.39 13.32 -13.60
N GLU A 63 -6.98 12.16 -13.90
CA GLU A 63 -7.79 11.96 -15.10
C GLU A 63 -9.02 12.88 -15.12
N TYR A 64 -9.72 12.99 -13.99
CA TYR A 64 -10.87 13.87 -13.85
C TYR A 64 -10.48 15.33 -14.09
N MET A 65 -9.40 15.82 -13.47
CA MET A 65 -8.95 17.20 -13.65
C MET A 65 -8.52 17.49 -15.09
N LYS A 66 -7.93 16.51 -15.77
CA LYS A 66 -7.60 16.64 -17.20
C LYS A 66 -8.88 16.79 -18.04
N LYS A 67 -9.89 15.95 -17.78
CA LYS A 67 -11.17 15.99 -18.49
C LYS A 67 -11.90 17.32 -18.26
N VAL A 68 -12.00 17.77 -17.01
CA VAL A 68 -12.65 19.04 -16.67
C VAL A 68 -11.95 20.22 -17.35
N ARG A 69 -10.61 20.24 -17.37
CA ARG A 69 -9.87 21.30 -18.08
C ARG A 69 -10.17 21.31 -19.57
N GLU A 70 -10.21 20.14 -20.20
CA GLU A 70 -10.52 20.03 -21.62
C GLU A 70 -11.95 20.52 -21.91
N GLU A 71 -12.93 20.08 -21.12
CA GLU A 71 -14.33 20.52 -21.26
C GLU A 71 -14.48 22.04 -21.10
N LEU A 72 -13.80 22.64 -20.12
CA LEU A 72 -13.79 24.09 -19.92
C LEU A 72 -13.15 24.82 -21.10
N TYR A 73 -12.04 24.30 -21.63
CA TYR A 73 -11.36 24.86 -22.78
C TYR A 73 -12.24 24.82 -24.04
N GLN A 74 -12.84 23.66 -24.33
CA GLN A 74 -13.76 23.50 -25.46
C GLN A 74 -15.00 24.40 -25.30
N SER A 75 -15.59 24.49 -24.09
CA SER A 75 -16.72 25.38 -23.86
C SER A 75 -16.37 26.86 -24.07
N ALA A 76 -15.16 27.27 -23.67
CA ALA A 76 -14.68 28.63 -23.89
C ALA A 76 -14.44 28.93 -25.38
N LEU A 77 -13.93 27.96 -26.14
CA LEU A 77 -13.81 28.04 -27.60
C LEU A 77 -15.18 28.20 -28.26
N GLU A 78 -16.14 27.32 -27.95
CA GLU A 78 -17.49 27.34 -28.53
C GLU A 78 -18.22 28.66 -28.26
N LYS A 79 -18.02 29.23 -27.06
CA LYS A 79 -18.64 30.49 -26.65
C LYS A 79 -17.86 31.73 -27.10
N ASN A 80 -16.77 31.57 -27.86
CA ASN A 80 -15.85 32.65 -28.26
C ASN A 80 -15.36 33.52 -27.07
N LEU A 81 -15.17 32.91 -25.91
CA LEU A 81 -14.73 33.60 -24.69
C LEU A 81 -13.20 33.74 -24.60
N ILE A 82 -12.46 33.15 -25.54
CA ILE A 82 -11.00 33.15 -25.55
C ILE A 82 -10.50 34.42 -26.24
N VAL A 83 -9.83 35.28 -25.46
CA VAL A 83 -9.20 36.51 -25.95
C VAL A 83 -7.70 36.27 -26.17
N TYR A 84 -7.28 36.23 -27.43
CA TYR A 84 -5.88 36.12 -27.80
C TYR A 84 -5.21 37.50 -27.73
N HIS A 85 -4.31 37.67 -26.78
CA HIS A 85 -3.42 38.84 -26.76
C HIS A 85 -2.17 38.51 -27.57
N ARG A 86 -1.93 39.22 -28.67
CA ARG A 86 -0.62 39.22 -29.34
C ARG A 86 0.28 40.19 -28.60
N GLU A 87 1.33 39.70 -27.96
CA GLU A 87 2.43 40.55 -27.53
C GLU A 87 3.15 41.10 -28.76
N LYS A 88 3.40 42.41 -28.76
CA LYS A 88 4.11 43.16 -29.81
C LYS A 88 5.59 43.25 -29.49
#